data_AF-X5DX67-F1
#
_entry.id   AF-X5DX67-F1
#
_cell.length_a   1.000
_cell.length_b   1.000
_cell.length_c   1.000
_cell.angle_alpha   90.00
_cell.angle_beta   90.00
_cell.angle_gamma   90.00
#
_symmetry.space_group_name_H-M   'P 1'
#
loop_
_entity.id
_entity.type
_entity.pdbx_description
1 polymer ?
#
loop_
_entity_poly.entity_id
_entity_poly.type
_entity_poly.pdbx_seq_one_letter_code
_entity_poly.pdbx_strand_id
1 'polypeptide(L)'
;MTAAREELARAEAEQADLAAATKAAEAAADADPDNKDLFSAARKARWNELKAGKAVQKAAKALEDAEAAAPPPPRELTDEEKADRAAPKPQGQWLIDGKKPLNNDERIKQDDAGLAVADRVREIYAKQGFDSIPAEDLAPRFKWIGMYTQRRQDMDGEQTSLLSNAELQDRYFMMRIRLDGGMMSSEQMRVIGGISTDFARGTADFTDRQNIQLHWIRIEDVPEIWDRLASVNLDTFFGCGDVPRVILGSPVAGIAKDEIIDASPAIKEIKENWLTRDEFANLPRKFKSGISGSVRQDITHEIQDISFIGSEHPEKGPGFDVWVGGGLSTNPMLAQRLGAWVSIDEVPEVWCGVVRIFRDYGYRKLRNRARLKFLVADWGIEKFRRILEDDYLGHKLTDGPEPEVFPGYRDHVGVHEQKDGRFYVGVKPTVGHTEGDQLQRLADLAEAHGVTDLRTTPDKELIFLNVEADAVDGLLEALDAEGLSARPSSFRRDIISCTGLEFCKLALVTTKQRAITLTDQLEERLGDLDVPLKISLNGCPNSCARTQVADIGLKGQIVTDDDGNRVEGFQVHLGGAIGMHPDFGKKLRGHKVTSAELDDYIVRVVEHYKDQRDEGEQFRDWVLRADEAVLQ
;
A
#
# COMPACT_ATOMS: atom_id res chain seq x y z
N MET A 1 -13.15 -17.73 -7.46
CA MET A 1 -14.44 -17.51 -6.75
C MET A 1 -15.20 -16.33 -7.34
N THR A 2 -14.54 -15.20 -7.57
CA THR A 2 -15.09 -14.02 -8.25
C THR A 2 -15.59 -14.35 -9.65
N ALA A 3 -14.81 -15.06 -10.46
CA ALA A 3 -15.29 -15.58 -11.75
C ALA A 3 -16.56 -16.45 -11.63
N ALA A 4 -16.69 -17.24 -10.56
CA ALA A 4 -17.89 -18.05 -10.31
C ALA A 4 -19.08 -17.19 -9.84
N ARG A 5 -18.84 -16.10 -9.08
CA ARG A 5 -19.86 -15.10 -8.71
C ARG A 5 -20.34 -14.32 -9.92
N GLU A 6 -19.43 -13.89 -10.78
CA GLU A 6 -19.77 -13.20 -12.04
C GLU A 6 -20.52 -14.13 -13.00
N GLU A 7 -20.09 -15.39 -13.11
CA GLU A 7 -20.80 -16.39 -13.90
C GLU A 7 -22.20 -16.67 -13.36
N LEU A 8 -22.36 -16.75 -12.04
CA LEU A 8 -23.67 -16.88 -11.39
C LEU A 8 -24.54 -15.65 -11.65
N ALA A 9 -24.04 -14.44 -11.39
CA ALA A 9 -24.78 -13.20 -11.62
C ALA A 9 -25.19 -13.04 -13.09
N ARG A 10 -24.31 -13.37 -14.04
CA ARG A 10 -24.62 -13.39 -15.47
C ARG A 10 -25.71 -14.42 -15.80
N ALA A 11 -25.61 -15.63 -15.26
CA ALA A 11 -26.60 -16.67 -15.49
C ALA A 11 -27.97 -16.31 -14.87
N GLU A 12 -27.98 -15.68 -13.69
CA GLU A 12 -29.20 -15.20 -13.02
C GLU A 12 -29.87 -14.07 -13.82
N ALA A 13 -29.09 -13.12 -14.35
CA ALA A 13 -29.59 -12.08 -15.22
C ALA A 13 -30.20 -12.65 -16.52
N GLU A 14 -29.49 -13.58 -17.18
CA GLU A 14 -29.99 -14.25 -18.39
C GLU A 14 -31.27 -15.06 -18.11
N GLN A 15 -31.35 -15.75 -16.97
CA GLN A 15 -32.55 -16.49 -16.57
C GLN A 15 -33.73 -15.53 -16.32
N ALA A 16 -33.49 -14.38 -15.69
CA ALA A 16 -34.53 -13.37 -15.44
C ALA A 16 -35.11 -12.82 -16.75
N ASP A 17 -34.26 -12.50 -17.73
CA ASP A 17 -34.67 -12.02 -19.05
C ASP A 17 -35.50 -13.09 -19.80
N LEU A 18 -35.05 -14.35 -19.77
CA LEU A 18 -35.76 -15.46 -20.41
C LEU A 18 -37.08 -15.79 -19.71
N ALA A 19 -37.18 -15.66 -18.38
CA ALA A 19 -38.43 -15.84 -17.65
C ALA A 19 -39.46 -14.76 -18.04
N ALA A 20 -39.03 -13.50 -18.21
CA ALA A 20 -39.89 -12.44 -18.71
C ALA A 20 -40.37 -12.73 -20.15
N ALA A 21 -39.48 -13.22 -21.01
CA ALA A 21 -39.82 -13.61 -22.38
C ALA A 21 -40.80 -14.81 -22.45
N THR A 22 -40.61 -15.83 -21.62
CA THR A 22 -41.56 -16.96 -21.52
C THR A 22 -42.94 -16.48 -21.13
N LYS A 23 -43.05 -15.63 -20.09
CA LYS A 23 -44.34 -15.10 -19.62
C LYS A 23 -45.08 -14.33 -20.72
N ALA A 24 -44.36 -13.55 -21.52
CA ALA A 24 -44.93 -12.85 -22.66
C ALA A 24 -45.41 -13.80 -23.76
N ALA A 25 -44.63 -14.85 -24.07
CA ALA A 25 -44.99 -15.84 -25.08
C ALA A 25 -46.18 -16.71 -24.67
N GLU A 26 -46.27 -17.11 -23.40
CA GLU A 26 -47.42 -17.84 -22.84
C GLU A 26 -48.69 -16.98 -22.86
N ALA A 27 -48.60 -15.71 -22.45
CA ALA A 27 -49.74 -14.80 -22.52
C ALA A 27 -50.25 -14.57 -23.95
N ALA A 28 -49.35 -14.54 -24.94
CA ALA A 28 -49.72 -14.45 -26.36
C ALA A 28 -50.42 -15.72 -26.85
N ALA A 29 -49.95 -16.91 -26.45
CA ALA A 29 -50.58 -18.17 -26.78
C ALA A 29 -51.97 -18.32 -26.13
N ASP A 30 -52.13 -17.87 -24.89
CA ASP A 30 -53.42 -17.88 -24.18
C ASP A 30 -54.45 -16.92 -24.80
N ALA A 31 -53.99 -15.82 -25.39
CA ALA A 31 -54.84 -14.83 -26.06
C ALA A 31 -55.38 -15.31 -27.42
N ASP A 32 -54.71 -16.28 -28.07
CA ASP A 32 -55.12 -16.87 -29.35
C ASP A 32 -54.96 -18.40 -29.33
N PRO A 33 -55.90 -19.12 -28.68
CA PRO A 33 -55.77 -20.56 -28.41
C PRO A 33 -55.72 -21.47 -29.65
N ASP A 34 -56.18 -20.98 -30.81
CA ASP A 34 -56.21 -21.74 -32.06
C ASP A 34 -54.90 -21.62 -32.86
N ASN A 35 -54.01 -20.71 -32.45
CA ASN A 35 -52.77 -20.41 -33.15
C ASN A 35 -51.61 -21.30 -32.66
N LYS A 36 -51.43 -22.41 -33.37
CA LYS A 36 -50.41 -23.43 -33.07
C LYS A 36 -48.97 -22.90 -33.06
N ASP A 37 -48.69 -21.84 -33.81
CA ASP A 37 -47.34 -21.25 -33.87
C ASP A 37 -47.00 -20.52 -32.57
N LEU A 38 -47.98 -19.87 -31.93
CA LEU A 38 -47.81 -19.22 -30.63
C LEU A 38 -47.55 -20.24 -29.51
N PHE A 39 -48.26 -21.38 -29.51
CA PHE A 39 -47.97 -22.48 -28.57
C PHE A 39 -46.58 -23.07 -28.77
N SER A 40 -46.14 -23.22 -30.03
CA SER A 40 -44.79 -23.68 -30.36
C SER A 40 -43.73 -22.69 -29.86
N ALA A 41 -43.97 -21.39 -30.04
CA ALA A 41 -43.10 -20.33 -29.55
C ALA A 41 -43.04 -20.29 -28.01
N ALA A 42 -44.18 -20.38 -27.31
CA ALA A 42 -44.25 -20.44 -25.86
C ALA A 42 -43.50 -21.66 -25.31
N ARG A 43 -43.68 -22.84 -25.92
CA ARG A 43 -42.94 -24.06 -25.54
C ARG A 43 -41.44 -23.91 -25.76
N LYS A 44 -41.01 -23.26 -26.83
CA LYS A 44 -39.59 -22.98 -27.11
C LYS A 44 -39.01 -21.99 -26.09
N ALA A 45 -39.74 -20.93 -25.74
CA ALA A 45 -39.34 -19.98 -24.70
C ALA A 45 -39.19 -20.67 -23.35
N ARG A 46 -40.18 -21.47 -22.95
CA ARG A 46 -40.16 -22.29 -21.72
C ARG A 46 -38.97 -23.24 -21.67
N TRP A 47 -38.62 -23.86 -22.80
CA TRP A 47 -37.45 -24.74 -22.90
C TRP A 47 -36.13 -23.99 -22.72
N ASN A 48 -36.01 -22.77 -23.25
CA ASN A 48 -34.83 -21.93 -23.09
C ASN A 48 -34.69 -21.43 -21.65
N GLU A 49 -35.78 -21.00 -21.02
CA GLU A 49 -35.81 -20.63 -19.60
C GLU A 49 -35.36 -21.80 -18.71
N LEU A 50 -35.85 -23.01 -18.97
CA LEU A 50 -35.43 -24.22 -18.23
C LEU A 50 -33.93 -24.54 -18.42
N LYS A 51 -33.37 -24.27 -19.60
CA LYS A 51 -31.92 -24.41 -19.83
C LYS A 51 -31.12 -23.36 -19.08
N ALA A 52 -31.57 -22.11 -19.06
CA ALA A 52 -30.93 -21.05 -18.29
C ALA A 52 -30.98 -21.34 -16.78
N GLY A 53 -32.09 -21.88 -16.27
CA GLY A 53 -32.17 -22.34 -14.88
C GLY A 53 -31.16 -23.44 -14.53
N LYS A 54 -30.86 -24.35 -15.46
CA LYS A 54 -29.76 -25.33 -15.29
C LYS A 54 -28.37 -24.68 -15.31
N ALA A 55 -28.17 -23.61 -16.08
CA ALA A 55 -26.94 -22.85 -16.10
C ALA A 55 -26.72 -22.12 -14.76
N VAL A 56 -27.77 -21.52 -14.19
CA VAL A 56 -27.74 -20.94 -12.83
C VAL A 56 -27.39 -22.01 -11.80
N GLN A 57 -28.04 -23.17 -11.83
CA GLN A 57 -27.71 -24.27 -10.91
C GLN A 57 -26.25 -24.72 -11.02
N LYS A 58 -25.72 -24.80 -12.24
CA LYS A 58 -24.30 -25.15 -12.48
C LYS A 58 -23.36 -24.07 -11.97
N ALA A 59 -23.66 -22.79 -12.22
CA ALA A 59 -22.86 -21.67 -11.76
C ALA A 59 -22.90 -21.52 -10.22
N ALA A 60 -24.07 -21.72 -9.62
CA ALA A 60 -24.25 -21.76 -8.18
C ALA A 60 -23.46 -22.92 -7.55
N LYS A 61 -23.46 -24.09 -8.18
CA LYS A 61 -22.65 -25.22 -7.73
C LYS A 61 -21.15 -24.94 -7.86
N ALA A 62 -20.72 -24.31 -8.95
CA ALA A 62 -19.33 -23.89 -9.11
C ALA A 62 -18.91 -22.84 -8.08
N LEU A 63 -19.81 -21.92 -7.71
CA LEU A 63 -19.58 -20.98 -6.62
C LEU A 63 -19.49 -21.71 -5.27
N GLU A 64 -20.42 -22.61 -4.97
CA GLU A 64 -20.40 -23.43 -3.75
C GLU A 64 -19.12 -24.26 -3.65
N ASP A 65 -18.68 -24.88 -4.74
CA ASP A 65 -17.43 -25.66 -4.79
C ASP A 65 -16.21 -24.75 -4.62
N ALA A 66 -16.23 -23.53 -5.18
CA ALA A 66 -15.18 -22.53 -4.98
C ALA A 66 -15.17 -21.95 -3.55
N GLU A 67 -16.33 -21.84 -2.90
CA GLU A 67 -16.45 -21.44 -1.50
C GLU A 67 -16.05 -22.56 -0.55
N ALA A 68 -16.34 -23.81 -0.91
CA ALA A 68 -15.90 -25.01 -0.18
C ALA A 68 -14.39 -25.26 -0.31
N ALA A 69 -13.77 -24.80 -1.41
CA ALA A 69 -12.32 -24.77 -1.57
C ALA A 69 -11.64 -23.63 -0.78
N ALA A 70 -12.39 -22.75 -0.13
CA ALA A 70 -11.80 -21.75 0.75
C ALA A 70 -11.21 -22.42 2.00
N PRO A 71 -10.06 -21.93 2.52
CA PRO A 71 -9.46 -22.47 3.73
C PRO A 71 -10.49 -22.47 4.86
N PRO A 72 -10.56 -23.57 5.63
CA PRO A 72 -11.58 -23.75 6.65
C PRO A 72 -11.64 -22.57 7.63
N PRO A 73 -12.80 -22.31 8.26
CA PRO A 73 -12.85 -21.32 9.33
C PRO A 73 -11.85 -21.72 10.43
N PRO A 74 -11.28 -20.73 11.15
CA PRO A 74 -10.31 -21.04 12.19
C PRO A 74 -10.92 -21.94 13.25
N ARG A 75 -10.07 -22.80 13.82
CA ARG A 75 -10.48 -23.68 14.91
C ARG A 75 -11.01 -22.87 16.10
N GLU A 76 -12.12 -23.31 16.67
CA GLU A 76 -12.59 -22.76 17.95
C GLU A 76 -11.70 -23.23 19.10
N LEU A 77 -11.30 -22.30 19.96
CA LEU A 77 -10.57 -22.63 21.18
C LEU A 77 -11.52 -23.14 22.25
N THR A 78 -11.09 -24.15 23.00
CA THR A 78 -11.76 -24.57 24.24
C THR A 78 -11.65 -23.48 25.30
N ASP A 79 -12.52 -23.51 26.31
CA ASP A 79 -12.46 -22.53 27.40
C ASP A 79 -11.16 -22.64 28.21
N GLU A 80 -10.58 -23.84 28.29
CA GLU A 80 -9.27 -24.08 28.90
C GLU A 80 -8.15 -23.40 28.10
N GLU A 81 -8.15 -23.54 26.77
CA GLU A 81 -7.16 -22.88 25.90
C GLU A 81 -7.30 -21.36 25.91
N LYS A 82 -8.53 -20.83 25.99
CA LYS A 82 -8.76 -19.40 26.17
C LYS A 82 -8.21 -18.93 27.50
N ALA A 83 -8.44 -19.68 28.58
CA ALA A 83 -7.94 -19.34 29.91
C ALA A 83 -6.41 -19.35 29.99
N ASP A 84 -5.76 -20.34 29.38
CA ASP A 84 -4.29 -20.44 29.30
C ASP A 84 -3.66 -19.26 28.53
N ARG A 85 -4.36 -18.80 27.48
CA ARG A 85 -3.90 -17.69 26.63
C ARG A 85 -4.37 -16.31 27.13
N ALA A 86 -5.17 -16.23 28.18
CA ALA A 86 -5.74 -14.99 28.68
C ALA A 86 -4.70 -14.14 29.42
N ALA A 87 -4.63 -12.85 29.07
CA ALA A 87 -3.88 -11.88 29.85
C ALA A 87 -4.63 -11.52 31.15
N PRO A 88 -3.94 -11.05 32.21
CA PRO A 88 -4.59 -10.61 33.45
C PRO A 88 -5.64 -9.51 33.25
N LYS A 89 -5.52 -8.74 32.16
CA LYS A 89 -6.51 -7.76 31.73
C LYS A 89 -6.82 -8.00 30.25
N PRO A 90 -8.09 -7.95 29.82
CA PRO A 90 -8.47 -8.12 28.43
C PRO A 90 -7.70 -7.18 27.51
N GLN A 91 -7.21 -7.70 26.39
CA GLN A 91 -6.54 -6.96 25.33
C GLN A 91 -7.46 -6.70 24.13
N GLY A 92 -8.69 -7.22 24.17
CA GLY A 92 -9.68 -7.13 23.10
C GLY A 92 -9.43 -8.14 21.98
N GLN A 93 -8.72 -9.24 22.27
CA GLN A 93 -8.47 -10.30 21.31
C GLN A 93 -9.77 -11.07 21.11
N TRP A 94 -10.36 -11.04 19.93
CA TRP A 94 -11.72 -11.55 19.71
C TRP A 94 -11.89 -13.03 20.09
N LEU A 95 -10.89 -13.86 19.84
CA LEU A 95 -10.96 -15.29 20.13
C LEU A 95 -10.75 -15.63 21.62
N ILE A 96 -10.20 -14.70 22.40
CA ILE A 96 -9.88 -14.88 23.83
C ILE A 96 -10.83 -14.07 24.73
N ASP A 97 -10.93 -12.76 24.47
CA ASP A 97 -11.66 -11.78 25.28
C ASP A 97 -13.10 -11.54 24.79
N GLY A 98 -13.47 -12.09 23.63
CA GLY A 98 -14.71 -11.79 22.93
C GLY A 98 -14.68 -10.43 22.21
N LYS A 99 -15.82 -10.04 21.63
CA LYS A 99 -15.94 -8.86 20.76
C LYS A 99 -16.33 -7.57 21.48
N LYS A 100 -16.33 -7.50 22.81
CA LYS A 100 -16.69 -6.25 23.50
C LYS A 100 -15.71 -5.11 23.14
N PRO A 101 -16.17 -3.93 22.67
CA PRO A 101 -15.28 -2.86 22.26
C PRO A 101 -14.59 -2.23 23.48
N LEU A 102 -13.28 -2.02 23.39
CA LEU A 102 -12.44 -1.48 24.48
C LEU A 102 -11.94 -0.05 24.21
N ASN A 103 -12.29 0.52 23.07
CA ASN A 103 -12.05 1.92 22.73
C ASN A 103 -13.08 2.42 21.70
N ASN A 104 -13.05 3.72 21.42
CA ASN A 104 -14.03 4.36 20.55
C ASN A 104 -13.94 3.92 19.08
N ASP A 105 -12.73 3.70 18.53
CA ASP A 105 -12.58 3.18 17.16
C ASP A 105 -13.21 1.77 17.03
N GLU A 106 -13.00 0.89 18.01
CA GLU A 106 -13.58 -0.46 18.00
C GLU A 106 -15.11 -0.42 18.14
N ARG A 107 -15.66 0.50 18.92
CA ARG A 107 -17.12 0.73 19.00
C ARG A 107 -17.68 1.14 17.64
N ILE A 108 -17.11 2.17 17.02
CA ILE A 108 -17.60 2.71 15.74
C ILE A 108 -17.60 1.66 14.62
N LYS A 109 -16.59 0.79 14.59
CA LYS A 109 -16.51 -0.34 13.64
C LYS A 109 -17.58 -1.42 13.86
N GLN A 110 -18.12 -1.53 15.08
CA GLN A 110 -19.20 -2.47 15.41
C GLN A 110 -20.58 -1.86 15.21
N ASP A 111 -20.69 -0.54 15.37
CA ASP A 111 -21.94 0.20 15.16
C ASP A 111 -22.38 0.13 13.69
N ASP A 112 -21.43 0.15 12.74
CA ASP A 112 -21.72 0.01 11.30
C ASP A 112 -20.46 -0.41 10.51
N ALA A 113 -20.64 -1.12 9.40
CA ALA A 113 -19.56 -1.55 8.52
C ALA A 113 -18.85 -0.35 7.87
N GLY A 114 -17.52 -0.38 7.83
CA GLY A 114 -16.75 0.75 7.33
C GLY A 114 -17.04 1.12 5.87
N LEU A 115 -17.31 0.14 5.01
CA LEU A 115 -17.63 0.37 3.59
C LEU A 115 -19.04 0.92 3.35
N ALA A 116 -19.98 0.72 4.29
CA ALA A 116 -21.35 1.23 4.16
C ALA A 116 -21.41 2.77 4.06
N VAL A 117 -20.33 3.46 4.42
CA VAL A 117 -20.21 4.91 4.25
C VAL A 117 -20.18 5.33 2.77
N ALA A 118 -19.80 4.44 1.83
CA ALA A 118 -19.78 4.75 0.41
C ALA A 118 -21.16 5.13 -0.13
N ASP A 119 -22.20 4.42 0.29
CA ASP A 119 -23.59 4.71 -0.10
C ASP A 119 -24.02 6.08 0.44
N ARG A 120 -23.71 6.35 1.71
CA ARG A 120 -24.01 7.66 2.33
C ARG A 120 -23.27 8.81 1.64
N VAL A 121 -22.04 8.59 1.17
CA VAL A 121 -21.33 9.58 0.36
C VAL A 121 -22.12 9.92 -0.90
N ARG A 122 -22.53 8.92 -1.69
CA ARG A 122 -23.29 9.15 -2.94
C ARG A 122 -24.68 9.73 -2.70
N GLU A 123 -25.37 9.23 -1.68
CA GLU A 123 -26.79 9.52 -1.49
C GLU A 123 -27.06 10.80 -0.69
N ILE A 124 -26.17 11.12 0.26
CA ILE A 124 -26.37 12.15 1.27
C ILE A 124 -25.25 13.20 1.22
N TYR A 125 -24.00 12.81 1.52
CA TYR A 125 -22.95 13.77 1.85
C TYR A 125 -22.46 14.56 0.64
N ALA A 126 -22.36 13.95 -0.54
CA ALA A 126 -21.99 14.66 -1.76
C ALA A 126 -23.04 15.70 -2.19
N LYS A 127 -24.30 15.56 -1.74
CA LYS A 127 -25.39 16.49 -2.06
C LYS A 127 -25.54 17.60 -1.01
N GLN A 128 -25.23 17.29 0.25
CA GLN A 128 -25.42 18.19 1.39
C GLN A 128 -24.14 18.91 1.83
N GLY A 129 -22.99 18.52 1.26
CA GLY A 129 -21.69 19.13 1.54
C GLY A 129 -21.03 18.63 2.82
N PHE A 130 -19.81 19.13 3.07
CA PHE A 130 -18.93 18.63 4.14
C PHE A 130 -19.56 18.65 5.55
N ASP A 131 -20.27 19.72 5.89
CA ASP A 131 -20.83 19.91 7.24
C ASP A 131 -21.98 18.93 7.57
N SER A 132 -22.49 18.20 6.57
CA SER A 132 -23.50 17.16 6.78
C SER A 132 -22.91 15.85 7.33
N ILE A 133 -21.58 15.68 7.30
CA ILE A 133 -20.93 14.41 7.58
C ILE A 133 -20.77 14.20 9.10
N PRO A 134 -21.34 13.14 9.68
CA PRO A 134 -21.13 12.82 11.09
C PRO A 134 -19.66 12.55 11.41
N ALA A 135 -19.20 12.96 12.60
CA ALA A 135 -17.81 12.77 13.02
C ALA A 135 -17.36 11.29 13.00
N GLU A 136 -18.26 10.36 13.29
CA GLU A 136 -18.01 8.92 13.26
C GLU A 136 -17.85 8.37 11.83
N ASP A 137 -18.42 9.03 10.81
CA ASP A 137 -18.15 8.69 9.43
C ASP A 137 -16.84 9.33 8.98
N LEU A 138 -16.69 10.63 9.25
CA LEU A 138 -15.58 11.45 8.78
C LEU A 138 -14.20 10.97 9.26
N ALA A 139 -14.06 10.66 10.55
CA ALA A 139 -12.75 10.35 11.12
C ALA A 139 -12.35 8.87 10.94
N PRO A 140 -13.16 7.86 11.32
CA PRO A 140 -12.81 6.47 11.13
C PRO A 140 -13.35 5.85 9.83
N ARG A 141 -14.65 5.96 9.47
CA ARG A 141 -15.21 5.17 8.35
C ARG A 141 -14.77 5.62 6.97
N PHE A 142 -14.57 6.92 6.73
CA PHE A 142 -14.05 7.43 5.45
C PHE A 142 -12.69 6.83 5.06
N LYS A 143 -11.94 6.32 6.05
CA LYS A 143 -10.70 5.59 5.76
C LYS A 143 -10.92 4.29 4.98
N TRP A 144 -12.07 3.62 5.12
CA TRP A 144 -12.37 2.40 4.35
C TRP A 144 -12.53 2.70 2.86
N ILE A 145 -12.96 3.91 2.52
CA ILE A 145 -13.09 4.39 1.15
C ILE A 145 -11.88 5.21 0.68
N GLY A 146 -10.73 5.05 1.35
CA GLY A 146 -9.47 5.66 0.91
C GLY A 146 -9.32 7.15 1.22
N MET A 147 -10.20 7.72 2.05
CA MET A 147 -10.23 9.15 2.32
C MET A 147 -9.75 9.50 3.74
N TYR A 148 -9.01 10.60 3.85
CA TYR A 148 -8.72 11.27 5.11
C TYR A 148 -9.07 12.75 4.97
N THR A 149 -9.60 13.39 6.01
CA THR A 149 -9.62 14.86 6.04
C THR A 149 -8.18 15.38 6.01
N GLN A 150 -7.94 16.42 5.22
CA GLN A 150 -6.62 17.06 5.19
C GLN A 150 -6.50 18.12 6.29
N ARG A 151 -5.31 18.70 6.43
CA ARG A 151 -5.02 19.79 7.36
C ARG A 151 -5.49 21.15 6.82
N ARG A 152 -5.98 22.00 7.72
CA ARG A 152 -6.15 23.44 7.44
C ARG A 152 -4.82 24.13 7.16
N GLN A 153 -4.84 25.08 6.23
CA GLN A 153 -3.63 25.76 5.75
C GLN A 153 -3.21 26.99 6.57
N ASP A 154 -4.03 27.44 7.51
CA ASP A 154 -3.80 28.66 8.30
C ASP A 154 -3.11 28.39 9.65
N MET A 155 -2.34 27.32 9.75
CA MET A 155 -1.72 26.86 11.01
C MET A 155 -0.32 26.28 10.79
N ASP A 156 0.59 26.56 11.71
CA ASP A 156 1.95 26.02 11.74
C ASP A 156 2.09 24.67 12.52
N GLY A 157 3.31 24.18 12.67
CA GLY A 157 3.56 22.88 13.30
C GLY A 157 3.22 22.82 14.79
N GLU A 158 3.17 23.92 15.51
CA GLU A 158 2.93 23.94 16.95
C GLU A 158 1.52 23.49 17.31
N GLN A 159 0.53 23.93 16.52
CA GLN A 159 -0.88 23.66 16.79
C GLN A 159 -1.18 22.15 16.73
N THR A 160 -0.38 21.36 16.01
CA THR A 160 -0.53 19.89 15.94
C THR A 160 -0.46 19.22 17.32
N SER A 161 0.28 19.79 18.28
CA SER A 161 0.38 19.26 19.64
C SER A 161 -0.63 19.89 20.62
N LEU A 162 -1.35 20.93 20.19
CA LEU A 162 -2.24 21.72 21.04
C LEU A 162 -3.73 21.52 20.71
N LEU A 163 -4.04 21.26 19.44
CA LEU A 163 -5.40 21.14 18.93
C LEU A 163 -5.81 19.70 18.73
N SER A 164 -7.12 19.45 18.78
CA SER A 164 -7.69 18.16 18.42
C SER A 164 -7.64 17.92 16.91
N ASN A 165 -7.73 16.65 16.49
CA ASN A 165 -7.83 16.30 15.06
C ASN A 165 -9.00 16.99 14.34
N ALA A 166 -10.09 17.29 15.05
CA ALA A 166 -11.26 17.96 14.49
C ALA A 166 -11.03 19.46 14.26
N GLU A 167 -10.20 20.10 15.09
CA GLU A 167 -9.83 21.51 14.92
C GLU A 167 -8.77 21.70 13.83
N LEU A 168 -7.87 20.71 13.67
CA LEU A 168 -6.81 20.72 12.65
C LEU A 168 -7.31 20.42 11.23
N GLN A 169 -8.52 19.88 11.08
CA GLN A 169 -8.99 19.40 9.79
C GLN A 169 -9.62 20.50 8.94
N ASP A 170 -9.40 20.41 7.64
CA ASP A 170 -10.07 21.21 6.62
C ASP A 170 -11.37 20.52 6.14
N ARG A 171 -12.17 21.24 5.35
CA ARG A 171 -13.34 20.71 4.62
C ARG A 171 -12.98 19.86 3.41
N TYR A 172 -11.69 19.75 3.10
CA TYR A 172 -11.15 19.00 1.97
C TYR A 172 -10.57 17.65 2.41
N PHE A 173 -10.39 16.76 1.43
CA PHE A 173 -9.91 15.41 1.64
C PHE A 173 -8.62 15.13 0.87
N MET A 174 -7.75 14.36 1.52
CA MET A 174 -6.82 13.50 0.80
C MET A 174 -7.58 12.26 0.34
N MET A 175 -7.44 11.92 -0.94
CA MET A 175 -7.95 10.68 -1.53
C MET A 175 -6.77 9.82 -2.00
N ARG A 176 -6.79 8.54 -1.63
CA ARG A 176 -5.77 7.57 -2.04
C ARG A 176 -6.34 6.55 -3.00
N ILE A 177 -5.76 6.50 -4.20
CA ILE A 177 -6.09 5.52 -5.23
C ILE A 177 -5.27 4.25 -4.98
N ARG A 178 -5.90 3.08 -5.05
CA ARG A 178 -5.26 1.80 -4.74
C ARG A 178 -4.66 1.16 -6.00
N LEU A 179 -3.34 0.93 -5.97
CA LEU A 179 -2.57 0.31 -7.06
C LEU A 179 -1.78 -0.89 -6.52
N ASP A 180 -2.43 -2.05 -6.38
CA ASP A 180 -1.75 -3.29 -5.96
C ASP A 180 -0.67 -3.66 -6.98
N GLY A 181 0.52 -4.00 -6.49
CA GLY A 181 1.71 -4.20 -7.32
C GLY A 181 2.24 -2.93 -8.00
N GLY A 182 1.68 -1.76 -7.70
CA GLY A 182 2.00 -0.49 -8.38
C GLY A 182 1.61 -0.46 -9.85
N MET A 183 0.73 -1.36 -10.28
CA MET A 183 0.40 -1.54 -11.69
C MET A 183 -0.58 -0.49 -12.16
N MET A 184 -0.27 0.19 -13.26
CA MET A 184 -1.22 1.02 -13.98
C MET A 184 -0.96 1.04 -15.49
N SER A 185 -2.00 1.28 -16.29
CA SER A 185 -1.85 1.60 -17.71
C SER A 185 -1.61 3.09 -17.94
N SER A 186 -1.18 3.47 -19.15
CA SER A 186 -1.14 4.87 -19.59
C SER A 186 -2.52 5.54 -19.50
N GLU A 187 -3.59 4.85 -19.91
CA GLU A 187 -4.98 5.32 -19.80
C GLU A 187 -5.38 5.56 -18.34
N GLN A 188 -5.05 4.64 -17.43
CA GLN A 188 -5.29 4.81 -16.00
C GLN A 188 -4.55 6.03 -15.46
N MET A 189 -3.26 6.21 -15.81
CA MET A 189 -2.49 7.38 -15.40
C MET A 189 -3.10 8.68 -15.94
N ARG A 190 -3.55 8.68 -17.19
CA ARG A 190 -4.24 9.82 -17.83
C ARG A 190 -5.52 10.20 -17.09
N VAL A 191 -6.36 9.22 -16.75
CA VAL A 191 -7.60 9.45 -15.98
C VAL A 191 -7.29 10.02 -14.59
N ILE A 192 -6.28 9.48 -13.90
CA ILE A 192 -5.85 10.02 -12.60
C ILE A 192 -5.36 11.47 -12.75
N GLY A 193 -4.58 11.77 -13.79
CA GLY A 193 -4.12 13.13 -14.09
C GLY A 193 -5.27 14.10 -14.38
N GLY A 194 -6.28 13.67 -15.14
CA GLY A 194 -7.50 14.45 -15.39
C GLY A 194 -8.29 14.72 -14.10
N ILE A 195 -8.49 13.70 -13.26
CA ILE A 195 -9.12 13.85 -11.93
C ILE A 195 -8.33 14.84 -11.07
N SER A 196 -7.01 14.74 -11.08
CA SER A 196 -6.14 15.64 -10.31
C SER A 196 -6.32 17.10 -10.76
N THR A 197 -6.32 17.33 -12.06
CA THR A 197 -6.50 18.66 -12.67
C THR A 197 -7.88 19.24 -12.32
N ASP A 198 -8.95 18.44 -12.51
CA ASP A 198 -10.33 18.90 -12.37
C ASP A 198 -10.76 19.08 -10.90
N PHE A 199 -10.33 18.19 -10.01
CA PHE A 199 -10.88 18.07 -8.66
C PHE A 199 -9.85 18.21 -7.54
N ALA A 200 -8.55 18.07 -7.84
CA ALA A 200 -7.47 18.05 -6.83
C ALA A 200 -6.51 19.24 -6.93
N ARG A 201 -6.87 20.27 -7.70
CA ARG A 201 -6.03 21.46 -7.96
C ARG A 201 -4.64 21.09 -8.52
N GLY A 202 -4.59 20.07 -9.37
CA GLY A 202 -3.35 19.56 -9.97
C GLY A 202 -2.47 18.74 -9.03
N THR A 203 -2.84 18.52 -7.76
CA THR A 203 -1.99 17.74 -6.83
C THR A 203 -1.98 16.25 -7.18
N ALA A 204 -0.79 15.65 -7.28
CA ALA A 204 -0.62 14.21 -7.41
C ALA A 204 0.70 13.75 -6.79
N ASP A 205 0.65 12.79 -5.87
CA ASP A 205 1.86 12.29 -5.21
C ASP A 205 1.95 10.77 -5.25
N PHE A 206 3.07 10.25 -5.74
CA PHE A 206 3.45 8.87 -5.54
C PHE A 206 3.78 8.61 -4.08
N THR A 207 3.24 7.52 -3.58
CA THR A 207 3.42 7.08 -2.20
C THR A 207 4.49 6.01 -2.13
N ASP A 208 5.12 5.84 -0.98
CA ASP A 208 6.08 4.77 -0.74
C ASP A 208 5.43 3.38 -0.55
N ARG A 209 4.21 3.26 -1.07
CA ARG A 209 3.46 2.03 -1.17
C ARG A 209 2.82 1.88 -2.54
N GLN A 210 3.43 2.48 -3.57
CA GLN A 210 3.01 2.35 -4.97
C GLN A 210 1.64 2.99 -5.31
N ASN A 211 0.92 3.56 -4.36
CA ASN A 211 -0.31 4.31 -4.65
C ASN A 211 -0.04 5.74 -5.14
N ILE A 212 -1.08 6.37 -5.69
CA ILE A 212 -1.17 7.82 -5.91
C ILE A 212 -2.10 8.45 -4.86
N GLN A 213 -1.73 9.64 -4.37
CA GLN A 213 -2.56 10.47 -3.50
C GLN A 213 -2.88 11.80 -4.15
N LEU A 214 -4.14 12.21 -4.00
CA LEU A 214 -4.67 13.51 -4.40
C LEU A 214 -5.09 14.27 -3.14
N HIS A 215 -4.96 15.59 -3.14
CA HIS A 215 -5.44 16.48 -2.08
C HIS A 215 -6.50 17.45 -2.62
N TRP A 216 -7.08 18.30 -1.77
CA TRP A 216 -8.09 19.29 -2.15
C TRP A 216 -9.42 18.75 -2.67
N ILE A 217 -9.65 17.44 -2.54
CA ILE A 217 -10.91 16.82 -2.96
C ILE A 217 -12.05 17.33 -2.09
N ARG A 218 -13.17 17.70 -2.70
CA ARG A 218 -14.41 18.05 -1.99
C ARG A 218 -15.33 16.83 -1.98
N ILE A 219 -16.19 16.73 -0.96
CA ILE A 219 -17.12 15.58 -0.85
C ILE A 219 -18.09 15.51 -2.03
N GLU A 220 -18.45 16.68 -2.56
CA GLU A 220 -19.37 16.87 -3.68
C GLU A 220 -18.84 16.23 -4.97
N ASP A 221 -17.52 16.17 -5.13
CA ASP A 221 -16.88 15.65 -6.35
C ASP A 221 -16.62 14.14 -6.28
N VAL A 222 -16.70 13.53 -5.09
CA VAL A 222 -16.31 12.12 -4.88
C VAL A 222 -17.07 11.12 -5.77
N PRO A 223 -18.40 11.23 -5.98
CA PRO A 223 -19.12 10.30 -6.85
C PRO A 223 -18.60 10.30 -8.29
N GLU A 224 -18.35 11.48 -8.87
CA GLU A 224 -17.80 11.64 -10.23
C GLU A 224 -16.38 11.08 -10.31
N ILE A 225 -15.54 11.35 -9.29
CA ILE A 225 -14.20 10.79 -9.22
C ILE A 225 -14.23 9.26 -9.21
N TRP A 226 -15.12 8.66 -8.42
CA TRP A 226 -15.29 7.21 -8.40
C TRP A 226 -15.78 6.65 -9.73
N ASP A 227 -16.69 7.33 -10.41
CA ASP A 227 -17.21 6.88 -11.70
C ASP A 227 -16.10 6.90 -12.78
N ARG A 228 -15.23 7.91 -12.77
CA ARG A 228 -14.04 7.98 -13.64
C ARG A 228 -12.98 6.93 -13.31
N LEU A 229 -12.71 6.70 -12.03
CA LEU A 229 -11.78 5.63 -11.64
C LEU A 229 -12.32 4.24 -12.03
N ALA A 230 -13.62 4.01 -11.81
CA ALA A 230 -14.28 2.77 -12.15
C ALA A 230 -14.27 2.50 -13.67
N SER A 231 -14.36 3.54 -14.51
CA SER A 231 -14.30 3.37 -15.98
C SER A 231 -12.98 2.77 -16.48
N VAL A 232 -11.92 2.82 -15.66
CA VAL A 232 -10.61 2.22 -15.93
C VAL A 232 -10.23 1.16 -14.90
N ASN A 233 -11.21 0.56 -14.21
CA ASN A 233 -11.01 -0.51 -13.21
C ASN A 233 -10.11 -0.13 -12.01
N LEU A 234 -10.19 1.13 -11.57
CA LEU A 234 -9.54 1.62 -10.36
C LEU A 234 -10.56 1.97 -9.28
N ASP A 235 -10.11 1.94 -8.02
CA ASP A 235 -10.89 2.32 -6.85
C ASP A 235 -10.01 2.90 -5.73
N THR A 236 -10.65 3.36 -4.66
CA THR A 236 -9.99 3.89 -3.45
C THR A 236 -10.20 3.02 -2.22
N PHE A 237 -10.93 1.91 -2.37
CA PHE A 237 -11.38 1.08 -1.25
C PHE A 237 -10.19 0.38 -0.60
N PHE A 238 -10.23 0.32 0.73
CA PHE A 238 -9.14 -0.16 1.58
C PHE A 238 -7.78 0.53 1.34
N GLY A 239 -7.76 1.71 0.73
CA GLY A 239 -6.55 2.54 0.67
C GLY A 239 -6.06 2.96 2.06
N CYS A 240 -7.01 3.08 3.00
CA CYS A 240 -6.83 3.60 4.35
C CYS A 240 -7.54 2.68 5.38
N GLY A 241 -7.47 3.00 6.68
CA GLY A 241 -8.29 2.29 7.70
C GLY A 241 -7.62 1.10 8.39
N ASP A 242 -8.44 0.39 9.17
CA ASP A 242 -8.08 -0.82 9.92
C ASP A 242 -8.44 -2.09 9.13
N VAL A 243 -7.83 -2.18 7.96
CA VAL A 243 -8.03 -3.18 6.89
C VAL A 243 -6.69 -3.48 6.21
N PRO A 244 -6.60 -4.50 5.35
CA PRO A 244 -5.45 -4.72 4.50
C PRO A 244 -5.25 -3.56 3.51
N ARG A 245 -4.07 -2.94 3.56
CA ARG A 245 -3.67 -1.89 2.64
C ARG A 245 -3.29 -2.48 1.28
N VAL A 246 -2.88 -1.61 0.36
CA VAL A 246 -2.23 -1.99 -0.90
C VAL A 246 -1.14 -3.04 -0.66
N ILE A 247 -1.13 -4.06 -1.51
CA ILE A 247 -0.15 -5.12 -1.57
C ILE A 247 1.00 -4.63 -2.43
N LEU A 248 2.20 -4.53 -1.85
CA LEU A 248 3.38 -4.17 -2.64
C LEU A 248 3.76 -5.32 -3.58
N GLY A 249 4.22 -4.99 -4.77
CA GLY A 249 4.76 -5.94 -5.73
C GLY A 249 5.99 -5.40 -6.42
N SER A 250 6.85 -6.28 -6.94
CA SER A 250 7.98 -5.84 -7.76
C SER A 250 7.46 -5.02 -8.95
N PRO A 251 7.99 -3.83 -9.21
CA PRO A 251 7.60 -3.05 -10.38
C PRO A 251 8.09 -3.69 -11.69
N VAL A 252 8.90 -4.76 -11.65
CA VAL A 252 9.39 -5.48 -12.84
C VAL A 252 8.99 -6.95 -12.83
N ALA A 253 7.98 -7.31 -12.03
CA ALA A 253 7.41 -8.64 -11.98
C ALA A 253 6.93 -9.08 -13.37
N GLY A 254 7.31 -10.29 -13.77
CA GLY A 254 6.96 -10.90 -15.04
C GLY A 254 7.83 -10.49 -16.22
N ILE A 255 8.81 -9.59 -16.05
CA ILE A 255 9.68 -9.11 -17.16
C ILE A 255 11.18 -9.09 -16.86
N ALA A 256 11.57 -9.02 -15.58
CA ALA A 256 12.98 -8.93 -15.20
C ALA A 256 13.75 -10.21 -15.59
N LYS A 257 15.00 -10.06 -16.04
CA LYS A 257 15.86 -11.20 -16.43
C LYS A 257 16.27 -12.06 -15.23
N ASP A 258 16.36 -11.45 -14.07
CA ASP A 258 16.88 -11.99 -12.82
C ASP A 258 15.78 -12.30 -11.79
N GLU A 259 14.50 -12.17 -12.14
CA GLU A 259 13.42 -12.55 -11.22
C GLU A 259 13.45 -14.06 -10.93
N ILE A 260 13.26 -14.42 -9.66
CA ILE A 260 13.10 -15.82 -9.24
C ILE A 260 11.73 -16.33 -9.70
N ILE A 261 10.69 -15.52 -9.47
CA ILE A 261 9.30 -15.87 -9.78
C ILE A 261 8.44 -14.61 -9.94
N ASP A 262 7.52 -14.62 -10.89
CA ASP A 262 6.53 -13.56 -11.04
C ASP A 262 5.44 -13.69 -9.95
N ALA A 263 5.38 -12.71 -9.06
CA ALA A 263 4.41 -12.66 -7.95
C ALA A 263 3.02 -12.11 -8.35
N SER A 264 2.86 -11.58 -9.56
CA SER A 264 1.64 -10.92 -10.02
C SER A 264 0.38 -11.79 -9.92
N PRO A 265 0.42 -13.10 -10.25
CA PRO A 265 -0.74 -13.99 -10.09
C PRO A 265 -1.26 -14.08 -8.65
N ALA A 266 -0.36 -14.14 -7.65
CA ALA A 266 -0.75 -14.21 -6.24
C ALA A 266 -1.36 -12.89 -5.74
N ILE A 267 -0.80 -11.75 -6.16
CA ILE A 267 -1.37 -10.42 -5.85
C ILE A 267 -2.79 -10.31 -6.43
N LYS A 268 -2.96 -10.73 -7.70
CA LYS A 268 -4.25 -10.72 -8.39
C LYS A 268 -5.27 -11.60 -7.66
N GLU A 269 -4.89 -12.83 -7.31
CA GLU A 269 -5.76 -13.76 -6.58
C GLU A 269 -6.21 -13.17 -5.24
N ILE A 270 -5.29 -12.62 -4.45
CA ILE A 270 -5.64 -11.96 -3.18
C ILE A 270 -6.59 -10.79 -3.41
N LYS A 271 -6.29 -9.91 -4.38
CA LYS A 271 -7.12 -8.72 -4.66
C LYS A 271 -8.53 -9.11 -5.09
N GLU A 272 -8.66 -10.03 -6.03
CA GLU A 272 -9.93 -10.36 -6.67
C GLU A 272 -10.81 -11.27 -5.82
N ASN A 273 -10.23 -12.23 -5.08
CA ASN A 273 -11.00 -13.30 -4.42
C ASN A 273 -11.03 -13.20 -2.88
N TRP A 274 -10.11 -12.46 -2.26
CA TRP A 274 -9.94 -12.46 -0.80
C TRP A 274 -10.10 -11.10 -0.16
N LEU A 275 -9.42 -10.09 -0.69
CA LEU A 275 -9.28 -8.77 -0.08
C LEU A 275 -10.63 -8.15 0.30
N THR A 276 -11.62 -8.25 -0.58
CA THR A 276 -12.94 -7.61 -0.47
C THR A 276 -13.93 -8.36 0.43
N ARG A 277 -13.54 -9.50 1.02
CA ARG A 277 -14.41 -10.25 1.94
C ARG A 277 -14.64 -9.47 3.24
N ASP A 278 -15.87 -9.51 3.74
CA ASP A 278 -16.28 -8.86 4.99
C ASP A 278 -15.41 -9.24 6.19
N GLU A 279 -14.88 -10.47 6.18
CA GLU A 279 -14.02 -10.98 7.25
C GLU A 279 -12.72 -10.18 7.45
N PHE A 280 -12.28 -9.42 6.44
CA PHE A 280 -11.07 -8.58 6.48
C PHE A 280 -11.37 -7.08 6.60
N ALA A 281 -12.64 -6.69 6.65
CA ALA A 281 -13.05 -5.30 6.79
C ALA A 281 -12.94 -4.76 8.23
N ASN A 282 -12.59 -5.58 9.23
CA ASN A 282 -12.44 -5.14 10.62
C ASN A 282 -11.24 -5.80 11.32
N LEU A 283 -10.06 -5.25 11.08
CA LEU A 283 -8.82 -5.64 11.75
C LEU A 283 -8.54 -4.76 12.98
N PRO A 284 -7.64 -5.15 13.90
CA PRO A 284 -7.25 -4.31 15.03
C PRO A 284 -6.60 -2.99 14.64
N ARG A 285 -5.85 -3.00 13.52
CA ARG A 285 -5.19 -1.83 12.94
C ARG A 285 -4.92 -2.05 11.46
N LYS A 286 -4.29 -1.07 10.77
CA LYS A 286 -3.76 -1.23 9.41
C LYS A 286 -2.88 -2.49 9.29
N PHE A 287 -3.05 -3.21 8.19
CA PHE A 287 -2.26 -4.40 7.84
C PHE A 287 -1.58 -4.18 6.47
N LYS A 288 -0.26 -4.30 6.40
CA LYS A 288 0.56 -4.02 5.23
C LYS A 288 1.15 -5.33 4.68
N SER A 289 1.02 -5.53 3.38
CA SER A 289 1.54 -6.72 2.68
C SER A 289 2.53 -6.33 1.58
N GLY A 290 3.41 -7.25 1.23
CA GLY A 290 4.26 -7.17 0.03
C GLY A 290 4.59 -8.57 -0.50
N ILE A 291 4.62 -8.75 -1.82
CA ILE A 291 4.87 -10.02 -2.50
C ILE A 291 5.79 -9.73 -3.68
N SER A 292 7.02 -10.23 -3.66
CA SER A 292 7.99 -9.98 -4.73
C SER A 292 8.90 -11.18 -4.91
N GLY A 293 9.03 -11.67 -6.15
CA GLY A 293 10.05 -12.66 -6.49
C GLY A 293 11.32 -12.04 -7.07
N SER A 294 11.50 -10.71 -6.96
CA SER A 294 12.73 -10.06 -7.40
C SER A 294 13.90 -10.41 -6.48
N VAL A 295 15.03 -10.78 -7.06
CA VAL A 295 16.30 -10.93 -6.33
C VAL A 295 16.71 -9.64 -5.62
N ARG A 296 16.25 -8.46 -6.08
CA ARG A 296 16.57 -7.15 -5.47
C ARG A 296 15.89 -6.90 -4.13
N GLN A 297 14.90 -7.71 -3.76
CA GLN A 297 14.12 -7.51 -2.52
C GLN A 297 13.46 -6.10 -2.47
N ASP A 298 12.90 -5.70 -3.61
CA ASP A 298 12.47 -4.35 -3.99
C ASP A 298 11.16 -3.83 -3.34
N ILE A 299 10.65 -4.52 -2.31
CA ILE A 299 9.37 -4.19 -1.65
C ILE A 299 9.47 -3.83 -0.17
N THR A 300 10.67 -3.55 0.36
CA THR A 300 10.88 -3.16 1.78
C THR A 300 10.20 -4.14 2.75
N HIS A 301 10.43 -5.43 2.53
CA HIS A 301 9.72 -6.53 3.17
C HIS A 301 9.92 -6.58 4.69
N GLU A 302 11.08 -6.11 5.15
CA GLU A 302 11.51 -6.06 6.55
C GLU A 302 10.60 -5.18 7.43
N ILE A 303 9.72 -4.36 6.83
CA ILE A 303 8.85 -3.42 7.55
C ILE A 303 7.36 -3.58 7.23
N GLN A 304 6.97 -4.71 6.62
CA GLN A 304 5.58 -5.08 6.35
C GLN A 304 4.99 -5.96 7.47
N ASP A 305 3.66 -5.98 7.62
CA ASP A 305 3.03 -6.90 8.58
C ASP A 305 3.16 -8.36 8.09
N ILE A 306 3.10 -8.59 6.77
CA ILE A 306 3.45 -9.85 6.10
C ILE A 306 4.21 -9.57 4.80
N SER A 307 5.18 -10.42 4.45
CA SER A 307 5.79 -10.42 3.12
C SER A 307 6.16 -11.80 2.61
N PHE A 308 6.23 -11.92 1.29
CA PHE A 308 6.63 -13.11 0.56
C PHE A 308 7.76 -12.71 -0.40
N ILE A 309 8.94 -13.26 -0.19
CA ILE A 309 10.17 -12.87 -0.91
C ILE A 309 10.70 -14.05 -1.70
N GLY A 310 10.99 -13.83 -2.98
CA GLY A 310 11.52 -14.84 -3.89
C GLY A 310 12.63 -15.66 -3.24
N SER A 311 12.46 -16.98 -3.27
CA SER A 311 13.39 -17.93 -2.67
C SER A 311 13.43 -19.20 -3.49
N GLU A 312 14.64 -19.64 -3.80
CA GLU A 312 14.91 -20.93 -4.46
C GLU A 312 15.05 -22.03 -3.40
N HIS A 313 14.05 -22.92 -3.31
CA HIS A 313 14.14 -24.06 -2.40
C HIS A 313 14.93 -25.20 -3.06
N PRO A 314 15.93 -25.81 -2.39
CA PRO A 314 16.81 -26.83 -2.98
C PRO A 314 16.08 -28.02 -3.63
N GLU A 315 14.91 -28.38 -3.09
CA GLU A 315 14.11 -29.52 -3.57
C GLU A 315 12.82 -29.13 -4.30
N LYS A 316 12.34 -27.89 -4.15
CA LYS A 316 11.00 -27.46 -4.62
C LYS A 316 11.07 -26.38 -5.70
N GLY A 317 12.26 -25.82 -5.93
CA GLY A 317 12.49 -24.76 -6.92
C GLY A 317 11.96 -23.39 -6.47
N PRO A 318 11.56 -22.53 -7.43
CA PRO A 318 11.15 -21.17 -7.15
C PRO A 318 9.87 -21.08 -6.31
N GLY A 319 9.91 -20.27 -5.27
CA GLY A 319 8.76 -19.91 -4.45
C GLY A 319 9.08 -18.70 -3.57
N PHE A 320 8.54 -18.66 -2.35
CA PHE A 320 8.66 -17.50 -1.48
C PHE A 320 9.02 -17.87 -0.03
N ASP A 321 10.00 -17.18 0.55
CA ASP A 321 10.24 -17.12 1.99
C ASP A 321 9.22 -16.17 2.65
N VAL A 322 8.65 -16.59 3.79
CA VAL A 322 7.58 -15.85 4.48
C VAL A 322 8.13 -15.04 5.64
N TRP A 323 7.77 -13.75 5.69
CA TRP A 323 8.15 -12.81 6.75
C TRP A 323 6.92 -12.22 7.44
N VAL A 324 6.97 -12.02 8.75
CA VAL A 324 5.84 -11.45 9.53
C VAL A 324 6.28 -10.47 10.61
N GLY A 325 5.42 -9.52 10.94
CA GLY A 325 5.54 -8.71 12.16
C GLY A 325 6.41 -7.45 12.06
N GLY A 326 6.60 -6.88 10.86
CA GLY A 326 7.35 -5.64 10.67
C GLY A 326 6.53 -4.36 10.88
N GLY A 327 7.24 -3.28 11.23
CA GLY A 327 6.73 -1.92 11.12
C GLY A 327 7.43 -0.90 12.00
N LEU A 328 7.51 0.34 11.49
CA LEU A 328 8.30 1.43 12.07
C LEU A 328 7.54 2.19 13.17
N SER A 329 6.83 3.30 12.86
CA SER A 329 6.14 4.12 13.88
C SER A 329 7.06 4.48 15.06
N THR A 330 6.51 4.80 16.23
CA THR A 330 7.27 5.16 17.43
C THR A 330 8.07 4.02 18.08
N ASN A 331 7.67 2.76 17.86
CA ASN A 331 8.37 1.57 18.39
C ASN A 331 8.73 0.64 17.21
N PRO A 332 9.84 0.88 16.52
CA PRO A 332 10.18 0.16 15.29
C PRO A 332 10.57 -1.30 15.59
N MET A 333 10.08 -2.22 14.74
CA MET A 333 10.39 -3.64 14.80
C MET A 333 10.54 -4.15 13.37
N LEU A 334 11.59 -4.92 13.10
CA LEU A 334 11.77 -5.60 11.82
C LEU A 334 10.85 -6.83 11.78
N ALA A 335 10.36 -7.14 10.58
CA ALA A 335 9.71 -8.41 10.31
C ALA A 335 10.72 -9.53 10.55
N GLN A 336 10.23 -10.67 10.99
CA GLN A 336 11.04 -11.86 11.23
C GLN A 336 10.66 -12.91 10.21
N ARG A 337 11.66 -13.67 9.75
CA ARG A 337 11.44 -14.88 8.96
C ARG A 337 10.57 -15.86 9.74
N LEU A 338 9.57 -16.42 9.07
CA LEU A 338 8.77 -17.52 9.59
C LEU A 338 9.55 -18.85 9.52
N GLY A 339 10.62 -18.89 8.71
CA GLY A 339 11.38 -20.10 8.40
C GLY A 339 10.64 -21.04 7.45
N ALA A 340 9.67 -20.51 6.70
CA ALA A 340 8.79 -21.27 5.83
C ALA A 340 8.95 -20.84 4.37
N TRP A 341 8.99 -21.81 3.47
CA TRP A 341 8.87 -21.64 2.04
C TRP A 341 7.45 -22.00 1.58
N VAL A 342 6.90 -21.20 0.68
CA VAL A 342 5.59 -21.43 0.06
C VAL A 342 5.67 -21.32 -1.46
N SER A 343 4.91 -22.15 -2.15
CA SER A 343 4.68 -22.01 -3.58
C SER A 343 3.76 -20.81 -3.86
N ILE A 344 3.73 -20.34 -5.12
CA ILE A 344 2.86 -19.23 -5.53
C ILE A 344 1.37 -19.51 -5.24
N ASP A 345 0.94 -20.76 -5.38
CA ASP A 345 -0.44 -21.18 -5.17
C ASP A 345 -0.85 -21.16 -3.68
N GLU A 346 0.12 -21.33 -2.77
CA GLU A 346 -0.10 -21.28 -1.32
C GLU A 346 -0.10 -19.85 -0.77
N VAL A 347 0.46 -18.86 -1.49
CA VAL A 347 0.57 -17.47 -1.03
C VAL A 347 -0.78 -16.86 -0.59
N PRO A 348 -1.88 -16.97 -1.36
CA PRO A 348 -3.17 -16.42 -0.94
C PRO A 348 -3.73 -17.05 0.34
N GLU A 349 -3.58 -18.36 0.50
CA GLU A 349 -4.04 -19.09 1.69
C GLU A 349 -3.22 -18.68 2.93
N VAL A 350 -1.88 -18.65 2.83
CA VAL A 350 -1.01 -18.20 3.92
C VAL A 350 -1.28 -16.75 4.30
N TRP A 351 -1.48 -15.88 3.29
CA TRP A 351 -1.86 -14.49 3.53
C TRP A 351 -3.16 -14.41 4.33
N CYS A 352 -4.19 -15.16 3.94
CA CYS A 352 -5.47 -15.21 4.65
C CYS A 352 -5.30 -15.69 6.09
N GLY A 353 -4.54 -16.77 6.31
CA GLY A 353 -4.26 -17.31 7.64
C GLY A 353 -3.64 -16.26 8.56
N VAL A 354 -2.63 -15.52 8.09
CA VAL A 354 -2.00 -14.45 8.87
C VAL A 354 -2.94 -13.28 9.14
N VAL A 355 -3.76 -12.86 8.17
CA VAL A 355 -4.76 -11.80 8.39
C VAL A 355 -5.81 -12.25 9.42
N ARG A 356 -6.24 -13.51 9.39
CA ARG A 356 -7.18 -14.09 10.37
C ARG A 356 -6.56 -14.17 11.77
N ILE A 357 -5.29 -14.57 11.90
CA ILE A 357 -4.56 -14.48 13.18
C ILE A 357 -4.60 -13.04 13.70
N PHE A 358 -4.29 -12.07 12.85
CA PHE A 358 -4.30 -10.67 13.26
C PHE A 358 -5.70 -10.21 13.69
N ARG A 359 -6.75 -10.61 12.96
CA ARG A 359 -8.15 -10.31 13.29
C ARG A 359 -8.55 -10.86 14.66
N ASP A 360 -8.17 -12.11 14.92
CA ASP A 360 -8.66 -12.91 16.05
C ASP A 360 -7.84 -12.71 17.33
N TYR A 361 -6.51 -12.64 17.19
CA TYR A 361 -5.57 -12.54 18.30
C TYR A 361 -4.88 -11.18 18.43
N GLY A 362 -5.04 -10.27 17.47
CA GLY A 362 -4.41 -8.95 17.57
C GLY A 362 -5.04 -8.08 18.65
N TYR A 363 -4.19 -7.28 19.31
CA TYR A 363 -4.62 -6.42 20.41
C TYR A 363 -5.50 -5.27 19.92
N ARG A 364 -6.65 -5.07 20.55
CA ARG A 364 -7.63 -4.04 20.21
C ARG A 364 -7.83 -3.01 21.31
N LYS A 365 -7.19 -3.15 22.46
CA LYS A 365 -7.32 -2.20 23.58
C LYS A 365 -6.65 -0.87 23.32
N LEU A 366 -5.32 -0.87 23.18
CA LEU A 366 -4.52 0.34 23.02
C LEU A 366 -4.14 0.54 21.55
N ARG A 367 -4.55 1.66 20.95
CA ARG A 367 -4.32 1.96 19.52
C ARG A 367 -2.83 1.98 19.15
N ASN A 368 -1.95 2.39 20.06
CA ASN A 368 -0.49 2.41 19.87
C ASN A 368 0.17 1.03 20.07
N ARG A 369 -0.56 0.02 20.54
CA ARG A 369 -0.12 -1.38 20.71
C ARG A 369 -0.94 -2.37 19.86
N ALA A 370 -1.69 -1.89 18.86
CA ALA A 370 -2.65 -2.70 18.10
C ALA A 370 -2.13 -3.26 16.76
N ARG A 371 -0.85 -3.08 16.42
CA ARG A 371 -0.25 -3.60 15.18
C ARG A 371 0.23 -5.05 15.35
N LEU A 372 0.25 -5.82 14.27
CA LEU A 372 0.65 -7.24 14.28
C LEU A 372 2.04 -7.46 14.89
N LYS A 373 2.99 -6.56 14.65
CA LYS A 373 4.34 -6.61 15.22
C LYS A 373 4.39 -6.83 16.75
N PHE A 374 3.43 -6.29 17.51
CA PHE A 374 3.39 -6.50 18.95
C PHE A 374 2.96 -7.92 19.32
N LEU A 375 2.01 -8.48 18.57
CA LEU A 375 1.60 -9.87 18.75
C LEU A 375 2.75 -10.82 18.41
N VAL A 376 3.44 -10.58 17.28
CA VAL A 376 4.60 -11.39 16.87
C VAL A 376 5.73 -11.28 17.90
N ALA A 377 6.01 -10.09 18.42
CA ALA A 377 7.02 -9.91 19.46
C ALA A 377 6.65 -10.61 20.78
N ASP A 378 5.38 -10.55 21.20
CA ASP A 378 4.92 -11.18 22.43
C ASP A 378 4.81 -12.72 22.29
N TRP A 379 4.57 -13.25 21.08
CA TRP A 379 4.46 -14.70 20.85
C TRP A 379 5.78 -15.37 20.47
N GLY A 380 6.67 -14.67 19.77
CA GLY A 380 7.78 -15.29 19.04
C GLY A 380 7.32 -16.05 17.79
N ILE A 381 8.26 -16.29 16.87
CA ILE A 381 7.97 -16.88 15.56
C ILE A 381 7.51 -18.33 15.66
N GLU A 382 8.10 -19.13 16.54
CA GLU A 382 7.74 -20.55 16.68
C GLU A 382 6.26 -20.73 17.06
N LYS A 383 5.78 -19.96 18.04
CA LYS A 383 4.37 -19.98 18.44
C LYS A 383 3.47 -19.45 17.34
N PHE A 384 3.88 -18.36 16.68
CA PHE A 384 3.12 -17.78 15.58
C PHE A 384 2.94 -18.77 14.42
N ARG A 385 4.03 -19.40 13.96
CA ARG A 385 4.02 -20.42 12.90
C ARG A 385 3.14 -21.60 13.28
N ARG A 386 3.31 -22.14 14.49
CA ARG A 386 2.49 -23.26 14.96
C ARG A 386 1.00 -22.93 14.95
N ILE A 387 0.61 -21.74 15.42
CA ILE A 387 -0.81 -21.33 15.40
C ILE A 387 -1.31 -21.17 13.96
N LEU A 388 -0.51 -20.59 13.07
CA LEU A 388 -0.86 -20.49 11.65
C LEU A 388 -1.11 -21.88 11.04
N GLU A 389 -0.16 -22.80 11.21
CA GLU A 389 -0.24 -24.17 10.68
C GLU A 389 -1.40 -24.96 11.28
N ASP A 390 -1.54 -24.97 12.61
CA ASP A 390 -2.45 -25.86 13.31
C ASP A 390 -3.90 -25.33 13.34
N ASP A 391 -4.09 -24.02 13.56
CA ASP A 391 -5.41 -23.43 13.79
C ASP A 391 -6.02 -22.81 12.51
N TYR A 392 -5.22 -22.49 11.48
CA TYR A 392 -5.68 -21.74 10.30
C TYR A 392 -5.42 -22.42 8.94
N LEU A 393 -4.30 -23.13 8.77
CA LEU A 393 -3.97 -23.83 7.52
C LEU A 393 -4.39 -25.31 7.57
N GLY A 394 -4.29 -25.95 8.74
CA GLY A 394 -4.54 -27.38 8.89
C GLY A 394 -3.41 -28.27 8.37
N HIS A 395 -2.26 -27.69 8.00
CA HIS A 395 -1.08 -28.42 7.57
C HIS A 395 0.20 -27.67 7.94
N LYS A 396 1.34 -28.38 7.91
CA LYS A 396 2.67 -27.80 8.10
C LYS A 396 3.14 -27.11 6.83
N LEU A 397 3.77 -25.95 7.00
CA LEU A 397 4.46 -25.28 5.90
C LEU A 397 5.81 -25.94 5.65
N THR A 398 6.26 -25.92 4.40
CA THR A 398 7.60 -26.40 4.03
C THR A 398 8.65 -25.49 4.66
N ASP A 399 9.73 -26.04 5.21
CA ASP A 399 10.83 -25.22 5.72
C ASP A 399 11.57 -24.51 4.57
N GLY A 400 11.99 -23.25 4.77
CA GLY A 400 12.57 -22.42 3.71
C GLY A 400 13.99 -21.94 4.00
N PRO A 401 14.89 -21.91 2.99
CA PRO A 401 16.20 -21.32 3.15
C PRO A 401 16.11 -19.80 3.34
N GLU A 402 17.15 -19.21 3.91
CA GLU A 402 17.27 -17.75 3.96
C GLU A 402 17.54 -17.19 2.57
N PRO A 403 16.78 -16.18 2.11
CA PRO A 403 17.06 -15.55 0.83
C PRO A 403 18.37 -14.76 0.91
N GLU A 404 19.16 -14.81 -0.15
CA GLU A 404 20.37 -14.00 -0.27
C GLU A 404 20.01 -12.51 -0.29
N VAL A 405 20.75 -11.72 0.47
CA VAL A 405 20.51 -10.28 0.58
C VAL A 405 21.12 -9.56 -0.61
N PHE A 406 20.29 -8.87 -1.39
CA PHE A 406 20.78 -8.09 -2.53
C PHE A 406 21.67 -6.92 -2.09
N PRO A 407 22.89 -6.77 -2.66
CA PRO A 407 23.76 -5.64 -2.40
C PRO A 407 23.39 -4.41 -3.25
N GLY A 408 23.63 -3.21 -2.74
CA GLY A 408 23.44 -1.96 -3.49
C GLY A 408 21.98 -1.53 -3.64
N TYR A 409 21.69 -0.81 -4.75
CA TYR A 409 20.36 -0.26 -5.01
C TYR A 409 19.31 -1.35 -5.24
N ARG A 410 18.25 -1.34 -4.43
CA ARG A 410 17.10 -2.23 -4.58
C ARG A 410 15.98 -1.65 -5.45
N ASP A 411 16.17 -0.43 -5.94
CA ASP A 411 15.23 0.22 -6.85
C ASP A 411 15.40 -0.28 -8.29
N HIS A 412 14.65 0.35 -9.21
CA HIS A 412 14.67 0.04 -10.63
C HIS A 412 14.90 1.27 -11.51
N VAL A 413 15.58 2.31 -10.97
CA VAL A 413 15.95 3.50 -11.74
C VAL A 413 16.97 3.15 -12.83
N GLY A 414 16.87 3.79 -13.99
CA GLY A 414 17.76 3.59 -15.14
C GLY A 414 17.13 2.75 -16.25
N VAL A 415 17.95 2.38 -17.24
CA VAL A 415 17.55 1.56 -18.39
C VAL A 415 18.03 0.13 -18.18
N HIS A 416 17.13 -0.83 -18.34
CA HIS A 416 17.41 -2.24 -18.08
C HIS A 416 16.76 -3.11 -19.15
N GLU A 417 17.47 -4.14 -19.59
CA GLU A 417 16.95 -5.09 -20.59
C GLU A 417 16.05 -6.15 -19.92
N GLN A 418 14.93 -6.45 -20.56
CA GLN A 418 13.96 -7.47 -20.16
C GLN A 418 14.30 -8.85 -20.71
N LYS A 419 13.63 -9.89 -20.20
CA LYS A 419 13.82 -11.28 -20.67
C LYS A 419 13.42 -11.53 -22.12
N ASP A 420 12.58 -10.68 -22.71
CA ASP A 420 12.13 -10.77 -24.10
C ASP A 420 12.96 -9.91 -25.08
N GLY A 421 14.00 -9.21 -24.59
CA GLY A 421 14.86 -8.33 -25.37
C GLY A 421 14.39 -6.88 -25.48
N ARG A 422 13.20 -6.54 -24.97
CA ARG A 422 12.77 -5.14 -24.78
C ARG A 422 13.45 -4.53 -23.55
N PHE A 423 13.15 -3.27 -23.25
CA PHE A 423 13.72 -2.54 -22.13
C PHE A 423 12.64 -2.05 -21.17
N TYR A 424 13.03 -1.79 -19.93
CA TYR A 424 12.25 -0.93 -19.03
C TYR A 424 13.10 0.26 -18.59
N VAL A 425 12.45 1.39 -18.37
CA VAL A 425 13.07 2.67 -18.01
C VAL A 425 12.48 3.17 -16.70
N GLY A 426 13.29 3.25 -15.65
CA GLY A 426 12.88 3.81 -14.36
C GLY A 426 13.37 5.23 -14.16
N VAL A 427 12.47 6.11 -13.71
CA VAL A 427 12.74 7.52 -13.43
C VAL A 427 12.25 7.91 -12.04
N LYS A 428 12.84 8.95 -11.47
CA LYS A 428 12.52 9.42 -10.11
C LYS A 428 11.97 10.85 -10.14
N PRO A 429 10.64 11.02 -10.02
CA PRO A 429 10.10 12.30 -9.58
C PRO A 429 10.62 12.60 -8.18
N THR A 430 11.15 13.80 -7.97
CA THR A 430 11.76 14.17 -6.70
C THR A 430 10.77 13.95 -5.56
N VAL A 431 11.13 13.10 -4.60
CA VAL A 431 10.27 12.63 -3.49
C VAL A 431 8.87 12.12 -3.88
N GLY A 432 8.70 11.70 -5.13
CA GLY A 432 7.43 11.25 -5.73
C GLY A 432 6.40 12.36 -5.94
N HIS A 433 6.82 13.62 -6.05
CA HIS A 433 5.91 14.72 -6.37
C HIS A 433 5.69 14.84 -7.87
N THR A 434 4.43 14.95 -8.29
CA THR A 434 4.02 15.22 -9.67
C THR A 434 2.78 16.13 -9.68
N GLU A 435 2.33 16.48 -10.88
CA GLU A 435 1.10 17.27 -11.09
C GLU A 435 0.14 16.56 -12.04
N GLY A 436 -1.16 16.85 -11.95
CA GLY A 436 -2.19 16.23 -12.79
C GLY A 436 -1.94 16.41 -14.29
N ASP A 437 -1.49 17.59 -14.68
CA ASP A 437 -1.07 17.98 -16.02
C ASP A 437 0.13 17.14 -16.48
N GLN A 438 1.10 16.96 -15.59
CA GLN A 438 2.31 16.18 -15.86
C GLN A 438 1.95 14.71 -16.03
N LEU A 439 1.06 14.14 -15.21
CA LEU A 439 0.59 12.76 -15.38
C LEU A 439 -0.08 12.53 -16.74
N GLN A 440 -0.87 13.50 -17.24
CA GLN A 440 -1.47 13.41 -18.58
C GLN A 440 -0.41 13.47 -19.68
N ARG A 441 0.54 14.40 -19.60
CA ARG A 441 1.65 14.49 -20.56
C ARG A 441 2.53 13.23 -20.57
N LEU A 442 2.80 12.65 -19.39
CA LEU A 442 3.54 11.39 -19.29
C LEU A 442 2.79 10.22 -19.92
N ALA A 443 1.45 10.23 -19.90
CA ALA A 443 0.65 9.20 -20.55
C ALA A 443 0.72 9.33 -22.07
N ASP A 444 0.61 10.56 -22.60
CA ASP A 444 0.82 10.86 -24.03
C ASP A 444 2.22 10.46 -24.48
N LEU A 445 3.23 10.78 -23.68
CA LEU A 445 4.63 10.49 -23.94
C LEU A 445 4.89 8.97 -23.97
N ALA A 446 4.35 8.23 -23.00
CA ALA A 446 4.42 6.77 -22.97
C ALA A 446 3.82 6.16 -24.25
N GLU A 447 2.60 6.57 -24.59
CA GLU A 447 1.88 6.05 -25.77
C GLU A 447 2.59 6.39 -27.08
N ALA A 448 3.18 7.58 -27.19
CA ALA A 448 3.98 7.99 -28.34
C ALA A 448 5.22 7.11 -28.56
N HIS A 449 5.68 6.41 -27.52
CA HIS A 449 6.82 5.48 -27.54
C HIS A 449 6.38 4.01 -27.45
N GLY A 450 5.10 3.72 -27.69
CA GLY A 450 4.56 2.36 -27.67
C GLY A 450 4.43 1.75 -26.28
N VAL A 451 4.54 2.55 -25.21
CA VAL A 451 4.45 2.10 -23.82
C VAL A 451 3.04 2.29 -23.28
N THR A 452 2.42 1.20 -22.85
CA THR A 452 1.12 1.24 -22.16
C THR A 452 1.18 0.76 -20.72
N ASP A 453 2.24 0.04 -20.35
CA ASP A 453 2.40 -0.56 -19.02
C ASP A 453 3.34 0.28 -18.15
N LEU A 454 2.81 0.78 -17.05
CA LEU A 454 3.53 1.63 -16.11
C LEU A 454 3.51 1.04 -14.70
N ARG A 455 4.54 1.37 -13.91
CA ARG A 455 4.69 0.89 -12.55
C ARG A 455 5.16 1.99 -11.62
N THR A 456 4.52 2.13 -10.47
CA THR A 456 5.02 2.92 -9.35
C THR A 456 5.79 2.04 -8.37
N THR A 457 6.64 2.63 -7.54
CA THR A 457 7.53 1.85 -6.66
C THR A 457 7.42 2.22 -5.17
N PRO A 458 7.93 1.38 -4.26
CA PRO A 458 8.04 1.70 -2.83
C PRO A 458 9.01 2.86 -2.50
N ASP A 459 9.87 3.25 -3.43
CA ASP A 459 10.73 4.43 -3.29
C ASP A 459 10.19 5.66 -4.06
N LYS A 460 8.98 5.55 -4.65
CA LYS A 460 8.24 6.60 -5.35
C LYS A 460 8.81 6.99 -6.73
N GLU A 461 9.36 6.01 -7.42
CA GLU A 461 9.69 6.09 -8.86
C GLU A 461 8.46 5.83 -9.74
N LEU A 462 8.65 6.09 -11.03
CA LEU A 462 7.81 5.64 -12.14
C LEU A 462 8.66 4.80 -13.11
N ILE A 463 8.17 3.63 -13.51
CA ILE A 463 8.84 2.74 -14.46
C ILE A 463 7.95 2.58 -15.70
N PHE A 464 8.55 2.75 -16.87
CA PHE A 464 7.99 2.53 -18.19
C PHE A 464 8.42 1.14 -18.67
N LEU A 465 7.47 0.23 -18.87
CA LEU A 465 7.78 -1.14 -19.28
C LEU A 465 7.70 -1.28 -20.80
N ASN A 466 8.22 -2.41 -21.28
CA ASN A 466 8.02 -2.91 -22.65
C ASN A 466 8.49 -1.95 -23.75
N VAL A 467 9.55 -1.18 -23.49
CA VAL A 467 10.13 -0.19 -24.41
C VAL A 467 10.95 -0.91 -25.48
N GLU A 468 10.67 -0.64 -26.75
CA GLU A 468 11.49 -1.14 -27.86
C GLU A 468 12.89 -0.52 -27.83
N ALA A 469 13.91 -1.29 -28.24
CA ALA A 469 15.32 -0.88 -28.14
C ALA A 469 15.63 0.44 -28.87
N ASP A 470 14.99 0.67 -30.02
CA ASP A 470 15.14 1.88 -30.83
C ASP A 470 14.32 3.08 -30.31
N ALA A 471 13.38 2.84 -29.39
CA ALA A 471 12.58 3.88 -28.74
C ALA A 471 13.19 4.40 -27.43
N VAL A 472 14.19 3.69 -26.87
CA VAL A 472 14.78 4.03 -25.55
C VAL A 472 15.35 5.45 -25.54
N ASP A 473 16.19 5.82 -26.51
CA ASP A 473 16.85 7.13 -26.50
C ASP A 473 15.84 8.28 -26.63
N GLY A 474 14.84 8.13 -27.51
CA GLY A 474 13.75 9.11 -27.65
C GLY A 474 12.92 9.26 -26.38
N LEU A 475 12.65 8.14 -25.69
CA LEU A 475 11.93 8.13 -24.42
C LEU A 475 12.73 8.87 -23.34
N LEU A 476 14.04 8.62 -23.24
CA LEU A 476 14.92 9.29 -22.29
C LEU A 476 14.95 10.81 -22.51
N GLU A 477 15.12 11.26 -23.75
CA GLU A 477 15.12 12.69 -24.09
C GLU A 477 13.79 13.35 -23.72
N ALA A 478 12.66 12.69 -24.00
CA ALA A 478 11.34 13.21 -23.68
C ALA A 478 11.10 13.26 -22.15
N LEU A 479 11.56 12.26 -21.39
CA LEU A 479 11.44 12.23 -19.93
C LEU A 479 12.32 13.28 -19.26
N ASP A 480 13.55 13.48 -19.75
CA ASP A 480 14.44 14.55 -19.26
C ASP A 480 13.81 15.94 -19.47
N ALA A 481 13.08 16.15 -20.58
CA ALA A 481 12.34 17.40 -20.84
C ALA A 481 11.18 17.65 -19.86
N GLU A 482 10.60 16.59 -19.27
CA GLU A 482 9.61 16.67 -18.19
C GLU A 482 10.26 16.72 -16.79
N GLY A 483 11.59 16.83 -16.71
CA GLY A 483 12.34 16.87 -15.45
C GLY A 483 12.47 15.53 -14.74
N LEU A 484 12.29 14.41 -15.46
CA LEU A 484 12.32 13.06 -14.92
C LEU A 484 13.49 12.27 -15.50
N SER A 485 14.66 12.40 -14.88
CA SER A 485 15.84 11.68 -15.37
C SER A 485 15.88 10.21 -14.94
N ALA A 486 16.34 9.36 -15.86
CA ALA A 486 16.73 7.97 -15.59
C ALA A 486 18.16 7.86 -15.02
N ARG A 487 18.90 8.97 -14.96
CA ARG A 487 20.25 9.07 -14.41
C ARG A 487 20.33 10.19 -13.34
N PRO A 488 19.48 10.16 -12.30
CA PRO A 488 19.53 11.16 -11.24
C PRO A 488 20.82 11.02 -10.43
N SER A 489 21.22 12.09 -9.74
CA SER A 489 22.24 12.02 -8.69
C SER A 489 21.81 11.03 -7.59
N SER A 490 22.77 10.50 -6.84
CA SER A 490 22.52 9.67 -5.67
C SER A 490 21.59 10.38 -4.68
N PHE A 491 21.73 11.70 -4.47
CA PHE A 491 20.82 12.45 -3.59
C PHE A 491 19.38 12.46 -4.08
N ARG A 492 19.14 12.74 -5.37
CA ARG A 492 17.79 12.79 -5.93
C ARG A 492 17.15 11.41 -6.03
N ARG A 493 17.95 10.38 -6.31
CA ARG A 493 17.53 8.97 -6.33
C ARG A 493 17.01 8.50 -4.98
N ASP A 494 17.78 8.77 -3.92
CA ASP A 494 17.59 8.13 -2.62
C ASP A 494 16.87 8.99 -1.57
N ILE A 495 16.56 10.25 -1.87
CA ILE A 495 15.76 11.09 -0.99
C ILE A 495 14.28 10.72 -1.01
N ILE A 496 13.69 10.62 0.17
CA ILE A 496 12.27 10.34 0.35
C ILE A 496 11.68 11.23 1.43
N SER A 497 10.45 11.70 1.21
CA SER A 497 9.71 12.46 2.22
C SER A 497 8.29 11.96 2.39
N CYS A 498 7.69 12.24 3.54
CA CYS A 498 6.24 12.10 3.73
C CYS A 498 5.50 13.35 3.21
N THR A 499 4.17 13.36 3.28
CA THR A 499 3.35 14.53 2.96
C THR A 499 3.73 15.77 3.79
N GLY A 500 4.03 15.58 5.08
CA GLY A 500 4.44 16.68 5.96
C GLY A 500 3.33 17.68 6.27
N LEU A 501 3.72 18.82 6.84
CA LEU A 501 2.82 19.84 7.39
C LEU A 501 1.85 20.42 6.36
N GLU A 502 2.20 20.41 5.08
CA GLU A 502 1.37 20.92 3.98
C GLU A 502 -0.06 20.36 4.02
N PHE A 503 -0.24 19.04 4.20
CA PHE A 503 -1.58 18.44 4.24
C PHE A 503 -1.82 17.50 5.43
N CYS A 504 -0.78 17.07 6.15
CA CYS A 504 -0.92 16.07 7.21
C CYS A 504 -1.23 16.73 8.57
N LYS A 505 -2.39 16.37 9.15
CA LYS A 505 -2.78 16.83 10.49
C LYS A 505 -1.88 16.37 11.63
N LEU A 506 -1.04 15.36 11.39
CA LEU A 506 -0.13 14.82 12.40
C LEU A 506 1.29 15.37 12.29
N ALA A 507 1.59 16.12 11.22
CA ALA A 507 2.92 16.64 10.98
C ALA A 507 3.18 17.88 11.86
N LEU A 508 4.43 17.99 12.29
CA LEU A 508 4.99 19.09 13.06
C LEU A 508 5.87 19.99 12.19
N VAL A 509 6.30 19.50 11.02
CA VAL A 509 7.23 20.21 10.12
C VAL A 509 6.91 19.93 8.67
N THR A 510 7.30 20.86 7.81
CA THR A 510 7.23 20.77 6.35
C THR A 510 8.26 19.77 5.85
N THR A 511 7.87 18.87 4.94
CA THR A 511 8.79 17.83 4.43
C THR A 511 8.95 17.78 2.92
N LYS A 512 7.87 17.82 2.15
CA LYS A 512 7.95 17.62 0.69
C LYS A 512 8.76 18.72 0.01
N GLN A 513 8.33 19.97 0.16
CA GLN A 513 9.07 21.13 -0.35
C GLN A 513 10.49 21.23 0.24
N ARG A 514 10.64 20.94 1.54
CA ARG A 514 11.94 20.99 2.21
C ARG A 514 12.93 19.97 1.65
N ALA A 515 12.46 18.77 1.35
CA ALA A 515 13.26 17.71 0.75
C ALA A 515 13.69 18.06 -0.69
N ILE A 516 12.77 18.60 -1.50
CA ILE A 516 13.10 19.08 -2.86
C ILE A 516 14.23 20.12 -2.79
N THR A 517 14.08 21.12 -1.91
CA THR A 517 15.09 22.17 -1.72
C THR A 517 16.43 21.61 -1.21
N LEU A 518 16.38 20.66 -0.27
CA LEU A 518 17.57 19.99 0.25
C LEU A 518 18.31 19.23 -0.87
N THR A 519 17.60 18.51 -1.74
CA THR A 519 18.21 17.81 -2.88
C THR A 519 19.00 18.77 -3.77
N ASP A 520 18.38 19.88 -4.15
CA ASP A 520 19.02 20.87 -5.03
C ASP A 520 20.28 21.46 -4.37
N GLN A 521 20.22 21.75 -3.06
CA GLN A 521 21.37 22.24 -2.29
C GLN A 521 22.51 21.23 -2.17
N LEU A 522 22.18 19.94 -2.00
CA LEU A 522 23.20 18.88 -1.94
C LEU A 522 23.89 18.67 -3.28
N GLU A 523 23.12 18.65 -4.39
CA GLU A 523 23.69 18.56 -5.74
C GLU A 523 24.59 19.76 -6.06
N GLU A 524 24.16 20.98 -5.70
CA GLU A 524 24.93 22.21 -5.92
C GLU A 524 26.24 22.22 -5.12
N ARG A 525 26.21 21.84 -3.85
CA ARG A 525 27.36 21.97 -2.93
C ARG A 525 28.31 20.78 -2.94
N LEU A 526 27.80 19.57 -3.19
CA LEU A 526 28.58 18.33 -3.06
C LEU A 526 28.81 17.62 -4.40
N GLY A 527 28.07 17.98 -5.44
CA GLY A 527 28.03 17.21 -6.69
C GLY A 527 27.25 15.91 -6.51
N ASP A 528 27.76 14.82 -7.10
CA ASP A 528 27.20 13.48 -6.94
C ASP A 528 28.03 12.62 -5.97
N LEU A 529 27.42 11.54 -5.47
CA LEU A 529 28.07 10.53 -4.65
C LEU A 529 28.20 9.22 -5.43
N ASP A 530 29.35 8.56 -5.29
CA ASP A 530 29.64 7.23 -5.85
C ASP A 530 29.08 6.06 -5.02
N VAL A 531 28.35 6.36 -3.94
CA VAL A 531 27.69 5.40 -3.05
C VAL A 531 26.22 5.80 -2.84
N PRO A 532 25.33 4.82 -2.62
CA PRO A 532 23.96 5.10 -2.17
C PRO A 532 23.95 5.84 -0.82
N LEU A 533 23.01 6.77 -0.65
CA LEU A 533 22.82 7.51 0.60
C LEU A 533 21.34 7.86 0.78
N LYS A 534 20.61 7.02 1.51
CA LYS A 534 19.18 7.19 1.75
C LYS A 534 18.90 8.29 2.77
N ILE A 535 18.25 9.36 2.33
CA ILE A 535 17.84 10.49 3.19
C ILE A 535 16.31 10.49 3.33
N SER A 536 15.81 10.46 4.56
CA SER A 536 14.38 10.32 4.85
C SER A 536 13.82 11.47 5.68
N LEU A 537 12.93 12.28 5.11
CA LEU A 537 12.25 13.40 5.80
C LEU A 537 10.84 13.03 6.27
N ASN A 538 10.63 13.07 7.59
CA ASN A 538 9.35 12.73 8.20
C ASN A 538 8.82 13.89 9.03
N GLY A 539 7.56 14.26 8.81
CA GLY A 539 6.94 15.38 9.50
C GLY A 539 6.64 15.12 10.98
N CYS A 540 6.66 13.85 11.41
CA CYS A 540 6.32 13.45 12.79
C CYS A 540 6.87 12.05 13.13
N PRO A 541 6.76 11.59 14.38
CA PRO A 541 7.24 10.27 14.81
C PRO A 541 6.56 9.03 14.20
N ASN A 542 5.52 9.20 13.38
CA ASN A 542 4.85 8.06 12.71
C ASN A 542 5.73 7.37 11.67
N SER A 543 6.79 8.04 11.20
CA SER A 543 7.77 7.49 10.26
C SER A 543 7.12 6.95 8.98
N CYS A 544 6.29 7.78 8.33
CA CYS A 544 5.63 7.40 7.09
C CYS A 544 6.63 7.18 5.96
N ALA A 545 7.72 7.96 5.90
CA ALA A 545 8.80 7.87 4.93
C ALA A 545 10.04 7.15 5.46
N ARG A 546 9.91 6.38 6.55
CA ARG A 546 10.92 5.39 7.01
C ARG A 546 12.20 5.96 7.64
N THR A 547 12.05 6.89 8.59
CA THR A 547 13.16 7.52 9.34
C THR A 547 14.22 6.53 9.84
N GLN A 548 13.80 5.45 10.49
CA GLN A 548 14.73 4.61 11.26
C GLN A 548 15.58 3.68 10.40
N VAL A 549 15.24 3.53 9.12
CA VAL A 549 15.91 2.58 8.21
C VAL A 549 16.52 3.30 7.01
N ALA A 550 16.88 4.57 7.22
CA ALA A 550 17.59 5.41 6.27
C ALA A 550 18.99 5.73 6.82
N ASP A 551 19.96 5.93 5.94
CA ASP A 551 21.30 6.38 6.29
C ASP A 551 21.23 7.67 7.10
N ILE A 552 20.41 8.61 6.64
CA ILE A 552 20.08 9.84 7.36
C ILE A 552 18.56 9.97 7.51
N GLY A 553 18.06 9.61 8.68
CA GLY A 553 16.66 9.73 9.07
C GLY A 553 16.35 11.03 9.82
N LEU A 554 15.43 11.83 9.29
CA LEU A 554 15.02 13.11 9.84
C LEU A 554 13.60 13.02 10.40
N LYS A 555 13.48 13.03 11.73
CA LYS A 555 12.21 12.96 12.46
C LYS A 555 11.75 14.33 12.94
N GLY A 556 10.74 14.87 12.28
CA GLY A 556 10.16 16.18 12.55
C GLY A 556 9.63 16.36 13.97
N GLN A 557 9.93 17.52 14.54
CA GLN A 557 9.50 17.99 15.85
C GLN A 557 9.61 19.52 15.93
N ILE A 558 8.90 20.14 16.86
CA ILE A 558 9.16 21.54 17.19
C ILE A 558 10.40 21.62 18.08
N VAL A 559 11.32 22.50 17.72
CA VAL A 559 12.57 22.77 18.43
C VAL A 559 12.63 24.23 18.86
N THR A 560 13.63 24.59 19.65
CA THR A 560 13.88 25.97 20.10
C THR A 560 15.17 26.43 19.43
N ASP A 561 15.13 27.56 18.73
CA ASP A 561 16.32 28.17 18.12
C ASP A 561 17.15 28.96 19.17
N ASP A 562 18.27 29.53 18.73
CA ASP A 562 19.20 30.28 19.60
C ASP A 562 18.56 31.55 20.20
N ASP A 563 17.56 32.12 19.52
CA ASP A 563 16.80 33.28 19.98
C ASP A 563 15.66 32.89 20.94
N GLY A 564 15.47 31.60 21.22
CA GLY A 564 14.43 31.07 22.09
C GLY A 564 13.06 30.91 21.43
N ASN A 565 12.95 31.14 20.12
CA ASN A 565 11.72 30.93 19.37
C ASN A 565 11.49 29.44 19.14
N ARG A 566 10.22 29.05 19.04
CA ARG A 566 9.83 27.70 18.69
C ARG A 566 9.68 27.60 17.17
N VAL A 567 10.46 26.71 16.56
CA VAL A 567 10.58 26.59 15.11
C VAL A 567 10.51 25.13 14.66
N GLU A 568 10.28 24.92 13.36
CA GLU A 568 10.38 23.60 12.75
C GLU A 568 11.81 23.04 12.87
N GLY A 569 11.94 21.76 13.26
CA GLY A 569 13.22 21.09 13.27
C GLY A 569 13.12 19.56 13.25
N PHE A 570 14.27 18.91 13.29
CA PHE A 570 14.38 17.48 13.13
C PHE A 570 15.25 16.89 14.25
N GLN A 571 14.85 15.72 14.75
CA GLN A 571 15.77 14.80 15.42
C GLN A 571 16.42 13.92 14.36
N VAL A 572 17.74 13.85 14.37
CA VAL A 572 18.52 13.04 13.42
C VAL A 572 18.68 11.60 13.93
N HIS A 573 18.55 10.65 13.02
CA HIS A 573 18.83 9.22 13.16
C HIS A 573 19.85 8.85 12.09
N LEU A 574 20.97 8.23 12.45
CA LEU A 574 22.06 7.93 11.50
C LEU A 574 22.38 6.45 11.41
N GLY A 575 22.66 5.95 10.21
CA GLY A 575 23.12 4.59 9.95
C GLY A 575 22.01 3.54 10.06
N GLY A 576 20.76 3.90 9.77
CA GLY A 576 19.67 2.93 9.66
C GLY A 576 19.69 2.26 8.28
N ALA A 577 19.36 0.97 8.22
CA ALA A 577 19.31 0.25 6.96
C ALA A 577 18.28 -0.89 6.99
N ILE A 578 17.75 -1.19 5.81
CA ILE A 578 17.16 -2.50 5.49
C ILE A 578 18.13 -3.28 4.59
N GLY A 579 17.90 -4.57 4.43
CA GLY A 579 18.76 -5.40 3.61
C GLY A 579 20.05 -5.82 4.29
N MET A 580 21.18 -5.31 3.82
CA MET A 580 22.48 -5.72 4.35
C MET A 580 22.63 -5.25 5.81
N HIS A 581 22.82 -6.20 6.71
CA HIS A 581 22.95 -5.98 8.16
C HIS A 581 21.79 -5.17 8.78
N PRO A 582 20.50 -5.46 8.56
CA PRO A 582 19.42 -4.52 8.83
C PRO A 582 19.38 -4.07 10.30
N ASP A 583 19.32 -2.75 10.55
CA ASP A 583 19.29 -2.16 11.89
C ASP A 583 18.68 -0.75 11.87
N PHE A 584 18.33 -0.23 13.04
CA PHE A 584 17.78 1.10 13.18
C PHE A 584 18.87 2.16 13.39
N GLY A 585 18.66 3.32 12.78
CA GLY A 585 19.56 4.46 12.92
C GLY A 585 19.71 4.91 14.38
N LYS A 586 20.94 5.22 14.78
CA LYS A 586 21.26 5.70 16.12
C LYS A 586 20.80 7.15 16.29
N LYS A 587 20.25 7.46 17.46
CA LYS A 587 19.90 8.83 17.84
C LYS A 587 21.13 9.50 18.45
N LEU A 588 21.49 10.68 17.97
CA LEU A 588 22.54 11.50 18.57
C LEU A 588 22.02 12.19 19.83
N ARG A 589 22.82 12.18 20.91
CA ARG A 589 22.34 12.63 22.22
C ARG A 589 22.16 14.15 22.23
N GLY A 590 20.93 14.59 22.48
CA GLY A 590 20.60 16.02 22.59
C GLY A 590 20.64 16.78 21.27
N HIS A 591 21.07 16.14 20.18
CA HIS A 591 21.24 16.76 18.90
C HIS A 591 19.89 16.94 18.19
N LYS A 592 19.67 18.18 17.75
CA LYS A 592 18.49 18.64 17.02
C LYS A 592 19.00 19.65 16.00
N VAL A 593 18.37 19.66 14.83
CA VAL A 593 18.71 20.58 13.75
C VAL A 593 17.45 21.35 13.39
N THR A 594 17.52 22.67 13.34
CA THR A 594 16.39 23.46 12.84
C THR A 594 16.21 23.21 11.34
N SER A 595 15.02 23.46 10.80
CA SER A 595 14.79 23.33 9.36
C SER A 595 15.72 24.24 8.53
N ALA A 596 16.11 25.39 9.10
CA ALA A 596 17.02 26.35 8.50
C ALA A 596 18.47 25.83 8.43
N GLU A 597 18.96 25.18 9.48
CA GLU A 597 20.33 24.64 9.54
C GLU A 597 20.49 23.29 8.83
N LEU A 598 19.39 22.70 8.35
CA LEU A 598 19.38 21.33 7.84
C LEU A 598 20.34 21.14 6.67
N ASP A 599 20.44 22.09 5.73
CA ASP A 599 21.34 21.96 4.58
C ASP A 599 22.80 21.91 5.05
N ASP A 600 23.20 22.84 5.92
CA ASP A 600 24.56 22.91 6.46
C ASP A 600 24.93 21.69 7.31
N TYR A 601 23.97 21.16 8.07
CA TYR A 601 24.17 19.93 8.82
C TYR A 601 24.45 18.74 7.90
N ILE A 602 23.60 18.52 6.89
CA ILE A 602 23.73 17.36 6.00
C ILE A 602 25.01 17.48 5.19
N VAL A 603 25.33 18.66 4.66
CA VAL A 603 26.57 18.91 3.92
C VAL A 603 27.78 18.57 4.79
N ARG A 604 27.85 19.08 6.02
CA ARG A 604 28.95 18.80 6.95
C ARG A 604 29.13 17.31 7.23
N VAL A 605 28.05 16.60 7.53
CA VAL A 605 28.10 15.16 7.83
C VAL A 605 28.54 14.35 6.61
N VAL A 606 28.08 14.72 5.41
CA VAL A 606 28.47 14.04 4.17
C VAL A 606 29.91 14.35 3.79
N GLU A 607 30.40 15.57 4.00
CA GLU A 607 31.82 15.91 3.80
C GLU A 607 32.71 15.12 4.76
N HIS A 608 32.36 15.04 6.05
CA HIS A 608 33.10 14.22 7.01
C HIS A 608 33.12 12.74 6.64
N TYR A 609 32.00 12.21 6.13
CA TYR A 609 31.96 10.86 5.58
C TYR A 609 32.91 10.71 4.39
N LYS A 610 32.86 11.60 3.40
CA LYS A 610 33.75 11.57 2.22
C LYS A 610 35.23 11.62 2.60
N ASP A 611 35.57 12.42 3.61
CA ASP A 611 36.95 12.60 4.08
C ASP A 611 37.49 11.41 4.89
N GLN A 612 36.62 10.73 5.62
CA GLN A 612 37.02 9.70 6.59
C GLN A 612 36.71 8.28 6.16
N ARG A 613 35.92 8.07 5.09
CA ARG A 613 35.53 6.75 4.63
C ARG A 613 36.71 5.96 4.09
N ASP A 614 36.68 4.66 4.30
CA ASP A 614 37.53 3.72 3.59
C ASP A 614 37.02 3.50 2.16
N GLU A 615 37.87 2.96 1.27
CA GLU A 615 37.47 2.68 -0.11
C GLU A 615 36.29 1.68 -0.15
N GLY A 616 35.17 2.10 -0.75
CA GLY A 616 33.96 1.29 -0.88
C GLY A 616 33.11 1.17 0.40
N GLU A 617 33.48 1.85 1.49
CA GLU A 617 32.73 1.81 2.75
C GLU A 617 31.38 2.53 2.62
N GLN A 618 30.28 1.93 3.11
CA GLN A 618 28.97 2.58 3.11
C GLN A 618 28.83 3.59 4.25
N PHE A 619 27.95 4.60 4.08
CA PHE A 619 27.73 5.64 5.09
C PHE A 619 27.44 5.07 6.47
N ARG A 620 26.58 4.05 6.54
CA ARG A 620 26.24 3.38 7.78
C ARG A 620 27.45 2.77 8.49
N ASP A 621 28.33 2.11 7.77
CA ASP A 621 29.50 1.44 8.36
C ASP A 621 30.45 2.49 8.96
N TRP A 622 30.63 3.61 8.26
CA TRP A 622 31.34 4.77 8.79
C TRP A 622 30.68 5.31 10.07
N VAL A 623 29.35 5.47 10.09
CA VAL A 623 28.62 5.96 11.29
C VAL A 623 28.86 5.07 12.52
N LEU A 624 29.07 3.76 12.36
CA LEU A 624 29.32 2.84 13.47
C LEU A 624 30.68 3.08 14.14
N ARG A 625 31.69 3.53 13.39
CA ARG A 625 33.06 3.77 13.90
C ARG A 625 33.41 5.24 14.10
N ALA A 626 32.68 6.16 13.47
CA ALA A 626 32.95 7.60 13.52
C ALA A 626 32.79 8.15 14.95
N ASP A 627 33.65 9.11 15.30
CA ASP A 627 33.52 9.86 16.55
C ASP A 627 32.18 10.62 16.58
N GLU A 628 31.50 10.67 17.73
CA GLU A 628 30.20 11.34 17.82
C GLU A 628 30.29 12.83 17.47
N ALA A 629 31.43 13.48 17.68
CA ALA A 629 31.63 14.89 17.37
C ALA A 629 31.53 15.21 15.87
N VAL A 630 31.90 14.28 14.99
CA VAL A 630 31.82 14.51 13.52
C VAL A 630 30.43 14.20 12.95
N LEU A 631 29.51 13.74 13.80
CA LEU A 631 28.12 13.46 13.44
C LEU A 631 27.17 14.61 13.84
N GLN A 632 27.67 15.62 14.57
CA GLN A 632 26.90 16.73 15.14
C GLN A 632 27.01 18.02 14.31
#